data_AF-A0A946E8L4-F1
#
_entry.id   AF-A0A946E8L4-F1
#
_cell.length_a   1.000
_cell.length_b   1.000
_cell.length_c   1.000
_cell.angle_alpha   90.00
_cell.angle_beta   90.00
_cell.angle_gamma   90.00
#
_symmetry.space_group_name_H-M   'P 1'
#
loop_
_entity.id
_entity.type
_entity.pdbx_description
1 polymer ?
#
loop_
_entity_poly.entity_id
_entity_poly.type
_entity_poly.pdbx_seq_one_letter_code
_entity_poly.pdbx_strand_id
1 'polypeptide(L)'
;MKFTQLALLILISFLATSQENQTADLEFAYNGIWESGEIVIDPEITCLDVRNGTLASFKIILLINNGTSVKQFDEVGKCFSEKALKALTSAPAGTQIMFSQMKQVTEGGGRKEIKGKNYLIKK
;
A
#
# COMPACT_ATOMS: atom_id res chain seq x y z
N MET A 1 -0.37 -38.95 -56.46
CA MET A 1 0.28 -37.72 -56.96
C MET A 1 0.10 -36.63 -55.90
N LYS A 2 1.17 -35.86 -55.64
CA LYS A 2 1.25 -34.74 -54.69
C LYS A 2 0.24 -33.63 -55.06
N PHE A 3 -0.23 -32.87 -54.06
CA PHE A 3 -0.36 -31.40 -54.00
C PHE A 3 -0.93 -31.06 -52.60
N THR A 4 -0.12 -30.56 -51.66
CA THR A 4 -0.11 -29.16 -51.15
C THR A 4 -1.42 -28.79 -50.43
N GLN A 5 -1.47 -28.20 -49.23
CA GLN A 5 -0.63 -27.16 -48.67
C GLN A 5 -1.03 -26.96 -47.19
N LEU A 6 -0.02 -26.70 -46.37
CA LEU A 6 0.01 -25.87 -45.16
C LEU A 6 -1.29 -25.13 -44.75
N ALA A 7 -1.79 -25.41 -43.55
CA ALA A 7 -2.46 -24.41 -42.71
C ALA A 7 -2.13 -24.69 -41.25
N LEU A 8 -0.93 -24.22 -40.89
CA LEU A 8 -0.54 -23.86 -39.54
C LEU A 8 -1.49 -22.74 -39.07
N LEU A 9 -2.23 -22.92 -37.97
CA LEU A 9 -2.47 -21.85 -37.00
C LEU A 9 -3.15 -22.38 -35.73
N ILE A 10 -2.26 -22.59 -34.76
CA ILE A 10 -2.41 -22.61 -33.32
C ILE A 10 -3.59 -21.73 -32.86
N LEU A 11 -4.68 -22.34 -32.38
CA LEU A 11 -5.72 -21.64 -31.61
C LEU A 11 -5.43 -21.82 -30.11
N ILE A 12 -4.27 -21.32 -29.67
CA ILE A 12 -4.04 -21.01 -28.25
C ILE A 12 -4.38 -19.53 -28.10
N SER A 13 -5.67 -19.24 -28.12
CA SER A 13 -6.17 -17.89 -27.86
C SER A 13 -6.28 -17.71 -26.35
N PHE A 14 -5.17 -17.26 -25.77
CA PHE A 14 -5.12 -16.25 -24.72
C PHE A 14 -6.37 -16.08 -23.84
N LEU A 15 -6.35 -16.68 -22.66
CA LEU A 15 -6.74 -15.99 -21.43
C LEU A 15 -5.61 -16.16 -20.42
N ALA A 16 -4.43 -15.72 -20.87
CA ALA A 16 -3.45 -15.18 -19.96
C ALA A 16 -4.14 -14.04 -19.21
N THR A 17 -4.36 -14.28 -17.92
CA THR A 17 -4.32 -13.26 -16.87
C THR A 17 -4.98 -11.94 -17.24
N SER A 18 -6.24 -11.75 -16.86
CA SER A 18 -6.59 -10.45 -16.31
C SER A 18 -5.82 -10.30 -14.98
N GLN A 19 -4.48 -10.13 -15.06
CA GLN A 19 -3.83 -9.15 -14.24
C GLN A 19 -4.44 -7.84 -14.73
N GLU A 20 -5.64 -7.57 -14.21
CA GLU A 20 -6.13 -6.22 -14.08
C GLU A 20 -4.94 -5.44 -13.55
N ASN A 21 -4.54 -4.46 -14.34
CA ASN A 21 -3.37 -3.62 -14.14
C ASN A 21 -3.51 -2.95 -12.76
N GLN A 22 -3.12 -3.64 -11.67
CA GLN A 22 -3.22 -3.19 -10.28
C GLN A 22 -2.30 -2.00 -9.98
N THR A 23 -1.61 -1.48 -10.99
CA THR A 23 -0.83 -0.26 -10.96
C THR A 23 -1.68 1.01 -10.89
N ALA A 24 -3.01 0.89 -10.98
CA ALA A 24 -3.93 2.02 -10.89
C ALA A 24 -4.43 2.24 -9.44
N ASP A 25 -4.21 3.47 -8.96
CA ASP A 25 -4.91 4.08 -7.82
C ASP A 25 -4.31 3.93 -6.41
N LEU A 26 -2.98 3.94 -6.30
CA LEU A 26 -2.33 4.15 -5.01
C LEU A 26 -2.06 5.64 -4.79
N GLU A 27 -2.83 6.25 -3.89
CA GLU A 27 -2.77 7.68 -3.61
C GLU A 27 -1.66 8.09 -2.62
N PHE A 28 -1.13 7.14 -1.82
CA PHE A 28 0.00 7.36 -0.91
C PHE A 28 1.05 6.23 -0.89
N ALA A 29 2.25 6.51 -0.35
CA ALA A 29 3.37 5.59 -0.17
C ALA A 29 4.15 5.85 1.13
N TYR A 30 4.90 4.85 1.58
CA TYR A 30 5.93 5.02 2.61
C TYR A 30 7.30 5.06 1.92
N ASN A 31 8.07 6.12 2.14
CA ASN A 31 9.38 6.34 1.49
C ASN A 31 9.33 6.14 -0.05
N GLY A 32 8.29 6.64 -0.71
CA GLY A 32 8.08 6.44 -2.15
C GLY A 32 7.80 5.00 -2.61
N ILE A 33 7.68 4.01 -1.73
CA ILE A 33 7.32 2.63 -2.09
C ILE A 33 5.80 2.51 -2.23
N TRP A 34 5.33 2.34 -3.47
CA TRP A 34 3.90 2.27 -3.80
C TRP A 34 3.36 0.85 -3.72
N GLU A 35 4.11 -0.17 -4.13
CA GLU A 35 3.68 -1.57 -4.12
C GLU A 35 4.70 -2.43 -3.37
N SER A 36 4.30 -2.98 -2.22
CA SER A 36 4.96 -4.12 -1.59
C SER A 36 4.09 -4.66 -0.46
N GLY A 37 4.08 -5.99 -0.29
CA GLY A 37 3.46 -6.63 0.88
C GLY A 37 4.37 -6.57 2.12
N GLU A 38 5.61 -6.14 1.97
CA GLU A 38 6.63 -6.09 3.03
C GLU A 38 7.33 -4.73 3.08
N ILE A 39 7.68 -4.25 4.27
CA ILE A 39 8.29 -2.93 4.47
C ILE A 39 9.39 -2.96 5.52
N VAL A 40 10.52 -2.31 5.26
CA VAL A 40 11.53 -2.01 6.28
C VAL A 40 11.22 -0.63 6.84
N ILE A 41 11.03 -0.54 8.16
CA ILE A 41 10.77 0.74 8.83
C ILE A 41 12.08 1.46 9.09
N ASP A 42 12.28 2.54 8.36
CA ASP A 42 13.34 3.51 8.55
C ASP A 42 12.87 4.58 9.55
N PRO A 43 13.59 4.78 10.68
CA PRO A 43 13.25 5.81 11.67
C PRO A 43 13.36 7.24 11.14
N GLU A 44 14.10 7.49 10.06
CA GLU A 44 14.21 8.82 9.44
C GLU A 44 12.98 9.17 8.60
N ILE A 45 12.20 8.17 8.17
CA ILE A 45 10.98 8.37 7.41
C ILE A 45 9.82 8.65 8.37
N THR A 46 9.53 9.94 8.53
CA THR A 46 8.54 10.45 9.49
C THR A 46 7.19 10.78 8.87
N CYS A 47 7.05 10.70 7.54
CA CYS A 47 5.81 11.04 6.85
C CYS A 47 5.51 10.07 5.69
N LEU A 48 4.23 9.99 5.33
CA LEU A 48 3.78 9.34 4.10
C LEU A 48 3.88 10.30 2.92
N ASP A 49 4.28 9.77 1.78
CA ASP A 49 4.25 10.46 0.50
C ASP A 49 2.87 10.34 -0.12
N VAL A 50 2.37 11.40 -0.73
CA VAL A 50 1.06 11.43 -1.39
C VAL A 50 1.26 11.90 -2.83
N ARG A 51 0.71 11.18 -3.81
CA ARG A 51 0.96 11.44 -5.23
C ARG A 51 0.36 12.77 -5.67
N ASN A 52 -0.92 13.01 -5.32
CA ASN A 52 -1.70 14.11 -5.88
C ASN A 52 -2.50 14.83 -4.79
N GLY A 53 -1.86 15.66 -3.98
CA GLY A 53 -2.53 16.48 -2.97
C GLY A 53 -1.95 16.29 -1.56
N THR A 54 -2.75 16.59 -0.54
CA THR A 54 -2.29 16.59 0.87
C THR A 54 -3.09 15.59 1.68
N LEU A 55 -2.40 14.70 2.42
CA LEU A 55 -3.07 13.85 3.41
C LEU A 55 -3.63 14.72 4.54
N ALA A 56 -4.93 14.59 4.81
CA ALA A 56 -5.60 15.28 5.89
C ALA A 56 -5.50 14.52 7.22
N SER A 57 -5.63 13.19 7.18
CA SER A 57 -5.55 12.32 8.35
C SER A 57 -5.46 10.85 7.93
N PHE A 58 -5.05 10.00 8.85
CA PHE A 58 -5.06 8.56 8.68
C PHE A 58 -5.00 7.84 10.02
N LYS A 59 -5.28 6.54 10.01
CA LYS A 59 -5.13 5.66 11.17
C LYS A 59 -4.10 4.59 10.90
N ILE A 60 -3.15 4.43 11.81
CA ILE A 60 -2.20 3.32 11.82
C ILE A 60 -2.71 2.26 12.79
N ILE A 61 -2.80 1.02 12.34
CA ILE A 61 -3.09 -0.14 13.18
C ILE A 61 -1.90 -1.10 13.07
N LEU A 62 -1.33 -1.48 14.21
CA LEU A 62 -0.27 -2.48 14.30
C LEU A 62 -0.85 -3.75 14.92
N LEU A 63 -0.83 -4.85 14.17
CA LEU A 63 -1.15 -6.20 14.68
C LEU A 63 0.15 -6.93 14.97
N ILE A 64 0.56 -6.91 16.24
CA ILE A 64 1.80 -7.52 16.71
C ILE A 64 1.53 -8.97 17.10
N ASN A 65 2.41 -9.89 16.68
CA ASN A 65 2.27 -11.33 16.90
C ASN A 65 0.88 -11.85 16.50
N ASN A 66 0.51 -11.64 15.23
CA ASN A 66 -0.78 -12.03 14.66
C ASN A 66 -2.01 -11.50 15.44
N GLY A 67 -1.90 -10.29 16.00
CA GLY A 67 -2.99 -9.62 16.69
C GLY A 67 -3.08 -9.91 18.20
N THR A 68 -2.12 -10.65 18.77
CA THR A 68 -2.01 -10.82 20.23
C THR A 68 -1.92 -9.46 20.94
N SER A 69 -1.25 -8.49 20.33
CA SER A 69 -1.26 -7.10 20.76
C SER A 69 -1.63 -6.19 19.60
N VAL A 70 -2.55 -5.27 19.84
CA VAL A 70 -3.00 -4.29 18.85
C VAL A 70 -2.68 -2.88 19.35
N LYS A 71 -1.99 -2.10 18.53
CA LYS A 71 -1.76 -0.66 18.79
C LYS A 71 -2.41 0.16 17.68
N GLN A 72 -3.04 1.26 18.04
CA GLN A 72 -3.74 2.14 17.09
C GLN A 72 -3.31 3.59 17.31
N PHE A 73 -3.15 4.33 16.21
CA PHE A 73 -2.75 5.73 16.21
C PHE A 73 -3.60 6.49 15.20
N ASP A 74 -4.27 7.54 15.66
CA ASP A 74 -4.97 8.49 14.80
C ASP A 74 -4.02 9.65 14.51
N GLU A 75 -3.65 9.81 13.23
CA GLU A 75 -2.69 10.79 12.77
C GLU A 75 -3.39 11.91 12.00
N VAL A 76 -2.94 13.14 12.24
CA VAL A 76 -3.42 14.35 11.54
C VAL A 76 -2.34 14.82 10.57
N GLY A 77 -2.73 15.13 9.34
CA GLY A 77 -1.79 15.42 8.27
C GLY A 77 -1.18 14.15 7.70
N LYS A 78 0.06 14.26 7.17
CA LYS A 78 0.79 13.17 6.52
C LYS A 78 1.90 12.54 7.36
N CYS A 79 2.23 13.14 8.51
CA CYS A 79 3.38 12.75 9.32
C CYS A 79 2.96 11.94 10.54
N PHE A 80 3.83 11.05 10.98
CA PHE A 80 3.62 10.21 12.15
C PHE A 80 3.89 11.01 13.41
N SER A 81 3.05 10.83 14.42
CA SER A 81 3.37 11.22 15.79
C SER A 81 4.61 10.47 16.29
N GLU A 82 5.33 11.06 17.25
CA GLU A 82 6.48 10.41 17.89
C GLU A 82 6.12 9.04 18.48
N LYS A 83 4.89 8.92 19.01
CA LYS A 83 4.38 7.66 19.57
C LYS A 83 4.19 6.60 18.50
N ALA A 84 3.63 6.96 17.35
CA ALA A 84 3.48 6.04 16.22
C ALA A 84 4.84 5.64 15.65
N LEU A 85 5.75 6.58 15.43
CA LEU A 85 7.10 6.30 14.92
C LEU A 85 7.87 5.36 15.87
N LYS A 86 7.81 5.61 17.18
CA LYS A 86 8.41 4.72 18.19
C LYS A 86 7.79 3.33 18.14
N ALA A 87 6.48 3.23 17.97
CA ALA A 87 5.80 1.94 17.88
C ALA A 87 6.18 1.17 16.61
N LEU A 88 6.17 1.84 15.45
CA LEU A 88 6.57 1.27 14.15
C LEU A 88 8.01 0.77 14.16
N THR A 89 8.95 1.57 14.67
CA THR A 89 10.37 1.22 14.73
C THR A 89 10.65 0.06 15.70
N SER A 90 9.94 0.03 16.83
CA SER A 90 10.05 -1.04 17.84
C SER A 90 9.33 -2.35 17.49
N ALA A 91 8.43 -2.33 16.50
CA ALA A 91 7.61 -3.50 16.19
C ALA A 91 8.47 -4.62 15.60
N PRO A 92 8.25 -5.88 16.02
CA PRO A 92 9.02 -7.03 15.53
C PRO A 92 8.71 -7.32 14.06
N ALA A 93 9.62 -8.04 13.39
CA ALA A 93 9.38 -8.59 12.06
C ALA A 93 8.08 -9.43 12.02
N GLY A 94 7.37 -9.40 10.90
CA GLY A 94 6.08 -10.06 10.73
C GLY A 94 4.89 -9.29 11.34
N THR A 95 5.11 -8.17 12.04
CA THR A 95 4.01 -7.29 12.46
C THR A 95 3.28 -6.76 11.23
N GLN A 96 1.95 -6.87 11.23
CA GLN A 96 1.13 -6.26 10.18
C GLN A 96 0.85 -4.80 10.53
N ILE A 97 1.19 -3.90 9.61
CA ILE A 97 0.83 -2.49 9.64
C ILE A 97 -0.37 -2.31 8.73
N MET A 98 -1.41 -1.63 9.20
CA MET A 98 -2.54 -1.20 8.39
C MET A 98 -2.64 0.32 8.46
N PHE A 99 -2.39 0.98 7.33
CA PHE A 99 -2.75 2.36 7.11
C PHE A 99 -4.19 2.39 6.62
N SER A 100 -5.10 2.89 7.46
CA SER A 100 -6.54 2.83 7.26
C SER A 100 -7.17 4.21 7.47
N GLN A 101 -8.45 4.36 7.14
CA GLN A 101 -9.20 5.61 7.32
C GLN A 101 -8.46 6.83 6.73
N MET A 102 -7.79 6.60 5.60
CA MET A 102 -6.98 7.61 4.93
C MET A 102 -7.90 8.69 4.36
N LYS A 103 -7.63 9.95 4.69
CA LYS A 103 -8.36 11.10 4.16
C LYS A 103 -7.41 12.04 3.47
N GLN A 104 -7.79 12.52 2.29
CA GLN A 104 -7.05 13.51 1.52
C GLN A 104 -7.84 14.81 1.42
N VAL A 105 -7.14 15.94 1.41
CA VAL A 105 -7.73 17.25 1.13
C VAL A 105 -8.07 17.33 -0.36
N THR A 106 -9.30 17.74 -0.69
CA THR A 106 -9.73 18.00 -2.07
C THR A 106 -9.41 19.43 -2.48
N GLU A 107 -9.42 19.73 -3.78
CA GLU A 107 -9.16 21.08 -4.30
C GLU A 107 -10.08 22.16 -3.70
N GLY A 108 -11.33 21.81 -3.38
CA GLY A 108 -12.28 22.69 -2.70
C GLY A 108 -12.11 22.80 -1.18
N GLY A 109 -11.01 22.29 -0.60
CA GLY A 109 -10.76 22.28 0.85
C GLY A 109 -11.55 21.24 1.64
N GLY A 110 -12.32 20.38 0.95
CA GLY A 110 -13.04 19.26 1.56
C GLY A 110 -12.12 18.08 1.89
N ARG A 111 -12.71 16.96 2.30
CA ARG A 111 -11.99 15.70 2.57
C ARG A 111 -12.62 14.57 1.78
N LYS A 112 -11.80 13.79 1.06
CA LYS A 112 -12.21 12.53 0.45
C LYS A 112 -11.52 11.36 1.14
N GLU A 113 -12.20 10.21 1.19
CA GLU A 113 -11.57 8.96 1.62
C GLU A 113 -10.76 8.37 0.48
N ILE A 114 -9.60 7.82 0.82
CA ILE A 114 -8.70 7.16 -0.13
C ILE A 114 -8.40 5.75 0.39
N LYS A 115 -8.09 4.82 -0.51
CA LYS A 115 -7.87 3.41 -0.13
C LYS A 115 -6.65 3.29 0.78
N GLY A 116 -6.82 2.57 1.89
CA GLY A 116 -5.73 2.22 2.80
C GLY A 116 -4.76 1.17 2.24
N LYS A 117 -3.69 0.88 2.98
CA LYS A 117 -2.68 -0.13 2.61
C LYS A 117 -2.22 -0.92 3.82
N ASN A 118 -1.86 -2.17 3.57
CA ASN A 118 -1.32 -3.06 4.58
C ASN A 118 0.09 -3.50 4.18
N TYR A 119 0.98 -3.61 5.17
CA TYR A 119 2.34 -4.09 5.00
C TYR A 119 2.69 -5.07 6.12
N LEU A 120 3.63 -5.97 5.86
CA LEU A 120 4.32 -6.76 6.88
C LEU A 120 5.70 -6.16 7.16
N ILE A 121 6.05 -5.97 8.43
CA ILE A 121 7.37 -5.47 8.77
C ILE A 121 8.43 -6.52 8.46
N LYS A 122 9.43 -6.11 7.68
CA LYS A 122 10.69 -6.79 7.46
C LYS A 122 11.76 -6.11 8.32
N LYS A 123 12.64 -6.90 8.93
CA LYS A 123 13.78 -6.40 9.72
C LYS A 123 15.08 -6.88 9.09
#